data_AF-A0A7S7NXX2-F1
#
_entry.id   AF-A0A7S7NXX2-F1
#
_cell.length_a   1.000
_cell.length_b   1.000
_cell.length_c   1.000
_cell.angle_alpha   90.00
_cell.angle_beta   90.00
_cell.angle_gamma   90.00
#
_symmetry.space_group_name_H-M   'P 1'
#
loop_
_entity.id
_entity.type
_entity.pdbx_description
1 polymer ?
#
loop_
_entity_poly.entity_id
_entity_poly.type
_entity_poly.pdbx_seq_one_letter_code
_entity_poly.pdbx_strand_id
1 'polypeptide(L)'
;MALCLLPLAGFAFAFSLAAQFPQTPSEDPEPKRLPNGKLQSEEILKADYKANLKDLEELRRLTGAIEEETKKNQGHVLALKTFKDLDEIEKIVKRMRTRMKRY
;
A
#
# COMPACT_ATOMS: atom_id res chain seq x y z
N MET A 1 -53.02 41.29 -22.10
CA MET A 1 -53.56 39.93 -21.81
C MET A 1 -52.81 38.95 -22.69
N ALA A 2 -52.28 37.89 -22.07
CA ALA A 2 -51.79 36.64 -22.66
C ALA A 2 -50.48 36.73 -23.50
N LEU A 3 -49.53 35.80 -23.41
CA LEU A 3 -49.27 34.67 -22.50
C LEU A 3 -47.87 34.15 -22.89
N CYS A 4 -47.14 33.62 -21.91
CA CYS A 4 -45.86 32.91 -21.99
C CYS A 4 -45.66 32.02 -23.23
N LEU A 5 -44.40 31.87 -23.67
CA LEU A 5 -43.82 30.59 -24.12
C LEU A 5 -42.28 30.70 -24.29
N LEU A 6 -41.56 30.45 -23.19
CA LEU A 6 -40.32 29.65 -23.22
C LEU A 6 -40.77 28.19 -23.38
N PRO A 7 -40.04 27.29 -24.10
CA PRO A 7 -38.72 26.86 -23.65
C PRO A 7 -37.79 26.38 -24.80
N LEU A 8 -36.73 25.64 -24.46
CA LEU A 8 -36.00 24.69 -25.33
C LEU A 8 -34.62 25.11 -25.87
N ALA A 9 -33.76 25.70 -25.03
CA ALA A 9 -32.31 25.73 -25.27
C ALA A 9 -31.51 25.15 -24.09
N GLY A 10 -32.06 24.13 -23.42
CA GLY A 10 -31.52 23.60 -22.16
C GLY A 10 -31.22 22.10 -22.15
N PHE A 11 -31.05 21.44 -23.30
CA PHE A 11 -30.90 19.98 -23.34
C PHE A 11 -29.65 19.45 -24.06
N ALA A 12 -28.77 20.32 -24.57
CA ALA A 12 -27.59 19.88 -25.32
C ALA A 12 -26.29 19.80 -24.48
N PHE A 13 -26.28 20.25 -23.22
CA PHE A 13 -25.05 20.32 -22.43
C PHE A 13 -24.81 19.09 -21.52
N ALA A 14 -25.83 18.26 -21.27
CA ALA A 14 -25.71 17.13 -20.36
C ALA A 14 -25.02 15.89 -20.97
N PHE A 15 -24.89 15.80 -22.30
CA PHE A 15 -24.36 14.60 -22.95
C PHE A 15 -22.82 14.59 -23.11
N SER A 16 -22.15 15.75 -22.94
CA SER A 16 -20.69 15.83 -23.10
C SER A 16 -19.86 15.43 -21.87
N LEU A 17 -20.47 15.29 -20.68
CA LEU A 17 -19.72 14.85 -19.47
C LEU A 17 -19.60 13.32 -19.34
N ALA A 18 -20.40 12.53 -20.06
CA ALA A 18 -20.37 11.07 -19.94
C ALA A 18 -19.17 10.42 -20.68
N ALA A 19 -18.49 11.15 -21.57
CA ALA A 19 -17.39 10.61 -22.39
C ALA A 19 -16.00 10.76 -21.77
N GLN A 20 -15.87 11.38 -20.58
CA GLN A 20 -14.57 11.60 -19.93
C GLN A 20 -14.23 10.60 -18.82
N PHE A 21 -15.01 9.54 -18.62
CA PHE A 21 -14.52 8.44 -17.79
C PHE A 21 -13.48 7.66 -18.59
N PRO A 22 -12.18 7.66 -18.20
CA PRO A 22 -11.22 6.77 -18.80
C PRO A 22 -11.71 5.34 -18.57
N GLN A 23 -12.16 4.68 -19.63
CA GLN A 23 -12.33 3.24 -19.63
C GLN A 23 -10.92 2.67 -19.51
N THR A 24 -10.52 2.34 -18.28
CA THR A 24 -9.33 1.52 -18.09
C THR A 24 -9.64 0.18 -18.74
N PRO A 25 -8.86 -0.29 -19.72
CA PRO A 25 -8.97 -1.67 -20.15
C PRO A 25 -8.55 -2.51 -18.96
N SER A 26 -9.52 -3.02 -18.21
CA SER A 26 -9.31 -4.08 -17.22
C SER A 26 -9.19 -5.39 -17.98
N GLU A 27 -8.13 -5.54 -18.78
CA GLU A 27 -7.61 -6.86 -19.08
C GLU A 27 -6.82 -7.25 -17.84
N ASP A 28 -7.43 -8.07 -16.96
CA ASP A 28 -6.65 -8.77 -15.97
C ASP A 28 -5.56 -9.55 -16.73
N PRO A 29 -4.27 -9.23 -16.51
CA PRO A 29 -3.21 -9.86 -17.28
C PRO A 29 -3.27 -11.37 -17.05
N GLU A 30 -3.23 -12.15 -18.14
CA GLU A 30 -3.25 -13.61 -18.04
C GLU A 30 -2.19 -14.09 -17.03
N PRO A 31 -2.52 -15.11 -16.20
CA PRO A 31 -1.66 -15.55 -15.12
C PRO A 31 -0.31 -16.06 -15.66
N LYS A 32 0.74 -15.26 -15.47
CA LYS A 32 2.09 -15.55 -15.96
C LYS A 32 2.70 -16.77 -15.26
N ARG A 33 3.27 -17.68 -16.06
CA ARG A 33 3.93 -18.91 -15.58
C ARG A 33 5.45 -18.82 -15.70
N LEU A 34 6.14 -19.53 -14.83
CA LEU A 34 7.59 -19.70 -14.84
C LEU A 34 7.98 -20.85 -15.80
N PRO A 35 9.27 -20.93 -16.23
CA PRO A 35 9.74 -22.01 -17.12
C PRO A 35 9.54 -23.44 -16.57
N ASN A 36 9.36 -23.58 -15.26
CA ASN A 36 9.07 -24.84 -14.57
C ASN A 36 7.57 -25.16 -14.50
N GLY A 37 6.70 -24.38 -15.14
CA GLY A 37 5.25 -24.57 -15.21
C GLY A 37 4.44 -24.01 -14.04
N LYS A 38 5.08 -23.54 -12.96
CA LYS A 38 4.41 -22.94 -11.80
C LYS A 38 3.90 -21.53 -12.09
N LEU A 39 2.87 -21.10 -11.36
CA LEU A 39 2.37 -19.72 -11.40
C LEU A 39 3.38 -18.76 -10.77
N GLN A 40 3.68 -17.67 -11.46
CA GLN A 40 4.61 -16.66 -10.96
C GLN A 40 4.06 -15.99 -9.70
N SER A 41 2.74 -15.71 -9.66
CA SER A 41 2.06 -15.13 -8.50
C SER A 41 2.21 -15.96 -7.23
N GLU A 42 2.09 -17.29 -7.33
CA GLU A 42 2.26 -18.20 -6.19
C GLU A 42 3.69 -18.20 -5.64
N GLU A 43 4.69 -18.20 -6.51
CA GLU A 43 6.09 -18.17 -6.10
C GLU A 43 6.47 -16.80 -5.50
N ILE A 44 5.91 -15.69 -6.02
CA ILE A 44 6.04 -14.36 -5.40
C ILE A 44 5.38 -14.36 -4.02
N LEU A 45 4.17 -14.91 -3.88
CA LEU A 45 3.46 -14.97 -2.59
C LEU A 45 4.26 -15.75 -1.54
N LYS A 46 4.83 -16.90 -1.91
CA LYS A 46 5.70 -17.69 -1.03
C LYS A 46 6.96 -16.93 -0.63
N ALA A 47 7.57 -16.20 -1.56
CA ALA A 47 8.75 -15.38 -1.30
C ALA A 47 8.42 -14.21 -0.36
N ASP A 48 7.32 -13.51 -0.61
CA ASP A 48 6.83 -12.39 0.20
C ASP A 48 6.48 -12.85 1.62
N TYR A 49 5.86 -14.02 1.76
CA TYR A 49 5.58 -14.63 3.07
C TYR A 49 6.86 -14.86 3.87
N LYS A 50 7.88 -15.48 3.27
CA LYS A 50 9.19 -15.69 3.93
C LYS A 50 9.87 -14.38 4.29
N ALA A 51 9.79 -13.37 3.43
CA ALA A 51 10.33 -12.04 3.71
C ALA A 51 9.58 -11.36 4.87
N ASN A 52 8.26 -11.49 4.93
CA ASN A 52 7.45 -10.97 6.04
C ASN A 52 7.83 -11.62 7.38
N LEU A 53 8.08 -12.93 7.41
CA LEU A 53 8.52 -13.61 8.64
C LEU A 53 9.87 -13.08 9.14
N LYS A 54 10.83 -12.88 8.25
CA LYS A 54 12.14 -12.29 8.59
C LYS A 54 11.99 -10.86 9.11
N ASP A 55 11.14 -10.07 8.46
CA ASP A 55 10.88 -8.69 8.87
C ASP A 55 10.21 -8.62 10.25
N LEU A 56 9.30 -9.54 10.57
CA LEU A 56 8.70 -9.65 11.89
C LEU A 56 9.72 -10.03 12.97
N GLU A 57 10.64 -10.94 12.66
CA GLU A 57 11.73 -11.29 13.57
C GLU A 57 12.63 -10.09 13.87
N GLU A 58 12.96 -9.31 12.84
CA GLU A 58 13.77 -8.10 12.99
C GLU A 58 13.03 -7.01 13.77
N LEU A 59 11.72 -6.83 13.55
CA LEU A 59 10.89 -5.93 14.35
C LEU A 59 10.94 -6.31 15.84
N ARG A 60 10.80 -7.60 16.15
CA ARG A 60 10.90 -8.12 17.53
C ARG A 60 12.27 -7.79 18.14
N ARG A 61 13.35 -7.97 17.38
CA ARG A 61 14.72 -7.67 17.82
C ARG A 61 14.90 -6.18 18.13
N LEU A 62 14.51 -5.30 17.21
CA LEU A 62 14.64 -3.84 17.38
C LEU A 62 13.78 -3.33 18.54
N THR A 63 12.55 -3.80 18.64
CA THR A 63 11.63 -3.41 19.72
C THR A 63 12.17 -3.86 21.07
N GLY A 64 12.72 -5.08 21.17
CA GLY A 64 13.39 -5.56 22.38
C GLY A 64 14.60 -4.71 22.77
N ALA A 65 15.44 -4.30 21.80
CA ALA A 65 16.58 -3.43 22.06
C ALA A 65 16.15 -2.04 22.57
N ILE A 66 15.07 -1.48 22.01
CA ILE A 66 14.49 -0.21 22.48
C ILE A 66 13.96 -0.35 23.90
N GLU A 67 13.25 -1.44 24.21
CA GLU A 67 12.74 -1.72 25.55
C GLU A 67 13.88 -1.82 26.58
N GLU A 68 14.94 -2.56 26.25
CA GLU A 68 16.12 -2.71 27.12
C GLU A 68 16.81 -1.36 27.38
N GLU A 69 17.06 -0.59 26.32
CA GLU A 69 17.70 0.74 26.43
C GLU A 69 16.83 1.71 27.25
N THR A 70 15.50 1.65 27.08
CA THR A 70 14.55 2.48 27.83
C THR A 70 14.55 2.12 29.32
N LYS A 71 14.55 0.82 29.65
CA LYS A 71 14.64 0.33 31.03
C LYS A 71 15.96 0.74 31.68
N LYS A 72 17.07 0.61 30.95
CA LYS A 72 18.42 0.94 31.44
C LYS A 72 18.57 2.42 31.77
N ASN A 73 18.04 3.30 30.92
CA ASN A 73 18.16 4.74 31.09
C ASN A 73 17.08 5.36 32.00
N GLN A 74 16.13 4.56 32.52
CA GLN A 74 15.05 5.00 33.42
C GLN A 74 14.24 6.22 32.88
N GLY A 75 14.09 6.32 31.56
CA GLY A 75 13.40 7.44 30.92
C GLY A 75 14.22 8.73 30.78
N HIS A 76 15.50 8.72 31.15
CA HIS A 76 16.43 9.79 30.75
C HIS A 76 16.85 9.65 29.27
N VAL A 77 17.38 10.74 28.71
CA VAL A 77 17.70 10.96 27.28
C VAL A 77 17.92 9.66 26.50
N LEU A 78 16.99 9.34 25.60
CA LEU A 78 17.10 8.17 24.73
C LEU A 78 18.36 8.31 23.86
N ALA A 79 19.17 7.25 23.84
CA ALA A 79 20.40 7.24 23.06
C ALA A 79 20.10 7.50 21.57
N LEU A 80 21.04 8.13 20.86
CA LEU A 80 20.98 8.27 19.38
C LEU A 80 20.71 6.94 18.67
N LYS A 81 21.12 5.82 19.29
CA LYS A 81 20.84 4.47 18.81
C LYS A 81 19.33 4.16 18.79
N THR A 82 18.57 4.55 19.81
CA THR A 82 17.13 4.31 19.89
C THR A 82 16.38 4.97 18.74
N PHE A 83 16.75 6.20 18.38
CA PHE A 83 16.16 6.89 17.22
C PHE A 83 16.48 6.17 15.91
N LYS A 84 17.71 5.68 15.72
CA LYS A 84 18.07 4.88 14.54
C LYS A 84 17.30 3.57 14.47
N ASP A 85 17.11 2.91 15.60
CA ASP A 85 16.34 1.65 15.69
C ASP A 85 14.86 1.91 15.34
N LEU A 86 14.29 3.05 15.76
CA LEU A 86 12.94 3.49 15.37
C LEU A 86 12.83 3.78 13.87
N ASP A 87 13.79 4.50 13.28
CA ASP A 87 13.81 4.76 11.83
C ASP A 87 13.87 3.46 11.02
N GLU A 88 14.60 2.45 11.51
CA GLU A 88 14.67 1.15 10.86
C GLU A 88 13.35 0.38 10.98
N ILE A 89 12.65 0.46 12.13
CA ILE A 89 11.28 -0.06 12.29
C ILE A 89 10.35 0.55 11.23
N GLU A 90 10.40 1.87 11.01
CA GLU A 90 9.55 2.52 9.99
C GLU A 90 9.79 1.96 8.59
N LYS A 91 11.06 1.76 8.22
CA LYS A 91 11.41 1.15 6.92
C LYS A 91 10.89 -0.29 6.82
N ILE A 92 11.02 -1.08 7.88
CA ILE A 92 10.52 -2.48 7.93
C ILE A 92 9.00 -2.50 7.75
N VAL A 93 8.28 -1.69 8.52
CA VAL A 93 6.82 -1.60 8.45
C VAL A 93 6.37 -1.16 7.06
N LYS A 94 7.04 -0.16 6.46
CA LYS A 94 6.73 0.33 5.12
C LYS A 94 6.87 -0.77 4.06
N ARG A 95 8.00 -1.50 4.04
CA ARG A 95 8.23 -2.58 3.06
C ARG A 95 7.27 -3.76 3.25
N MET A 96 6.95 -4.13 4.49
CA MET A 96 5.95 -5.15 4.80
C MET A 96 4.58 -4.76 4.25
N ARG A 97 4.12 -3.55 4.54
CA ARG A 97 2.83 -3.04 4.06
C ARG A 97 2.76 -3.03 2.54
N THR A 98 3.84 -2.64 1.86
CA THR A 98 3.92 -2.66 0.40
C THR A 98 3.81 -4.07 -0.18
N ARG A 99 4.39 -5.10 0.46
CA ARG A 99 4.21 -6.49 0.02
C ARG A 99 2.78 -6.99 0.27
N MET A 100 2.22 -6.69 1.44
CA MET A 100 0.86 -7.12 1.79
C MET A 100 -0.21 -6.52 0.87
N LYS A 101 -0.06 -5.26 0.44
CA LYS A 101 -1.00 -4.59 -0.48
C LYS A 101 -1.02 -5.17 -1.91
N ARG A 102 -0.11 -6.08 -2.27
CA ARG A 102 -0.11 -6.70 -3.61
C ARG A 102 -1.20 -7.76 -3.76
N TYR A 103 -1.79 -8.19 -2.65
CA TYR A 103 -2.83 -9.22 -2.55
C TYR A 103 -4.04 -8.63 -1.85
#